data_AF-M1LPE1-F1
#
_entry.id   AF-M1LPE1-F1
#
_cell.length_a   1.000
_cell.length_b   1.000
_cell.length_c   1.000
_cell.angle_alpha   90.00
_cell.angle_beta   90.00
_cell.angle_gamma   90.00
#
_symmetry.space_group_name_H-M   'P 1'
#
loop_
_entity.id
_entity.type
_entity.pdbx_description
1 polymer ?
#
loop_
_entity_poly.entity_id
_entity_poly.type
_entity_poly.pdbx_seq_one_letter_code
_entity_poly.pdbx_strand_id
1 'polypeptide(L)'
;MLDDKNNYFSLFNLKVAFILDEDYLDKTWRDLSNLAHPDRYVGFSKVDQSASVRLMSFINEAYYNLRNPIKRARYICELNGIDFDNADSFNDSNFLLEQMELRDLLTNIIEQRNIEALDIFIKELQNKKIFVLNYYQFF
;
A
#
# COMPACT_ATOMS: atom_id res chain seq x y z
N MET A 1 -11.48 23.02 -2.20
CA MET A 1 -12.42 21.88 -2.29
C MET A 1 -11.86 20.99 -3.38
N LEU A 2 -11.09 19.97 -3.01
CA LEU A 2 -10.49 19.05 -3.98
C LEU A 2 -11.62 18.26 -4.63
N ASP A 3 -11.60 18.20 -5.96
CA ASP A 3 -12.64 17.57 -6.76
C ASP A 3 -12.54 16.05 -6.53
N ASP A 4 -13.42 15.50 -5.68
CA ASP A 4 -13.50 14.08 -5.28
C ASP A 4 -13.73 13.09 -6.45
N LYS A 5 -13.80 13.59 -7.69
CA LYS A 5 -14.26 12.83 -8.86
C LYS A 5 -13.17 12.05 -9.60
N ASN A 6 -11.89 12.11 -9.20
CA ASN A 6 -10.83 11.47 -9.97
C ASN A 6 -9.63 10.97 -9.12
N ASN A 7 -9.90 10.36 -7.97
CA ASN A 7 -8.88 9.74 -7.12
C ASN A 7 -9.07 8.21 -7.01
N TYR A 8 -8.07 7.49 -6.52
CA TYR A 8 -8.12 6.03 -6.40
C TYR A 8 -9.29 5.55 -5.53
N PHE A 9 -9.67 6.28 -4.47
CA PHE A 9 -10.80 5.89 -3.62
C PHE A 9 -12.13 5.98 -4.37
N SER A 10 -12.33 7.05 -5.15
CA SER A 10 -13.54 7.25 -5.95
C SER A 10 -13.75 6.15 -7.00
N LEU A 11 -12.67 5.60 -7.56
CA LEU A 11 -12.72 4.48 -8.51
C LEU A 11 -13.35 3.22 -7.89
N PHE A 12 -13.08 2.96 -6.62
CA PHE A 12 -13.64 1.82 -5.90
C PHE A 12 -14.91 2.17 -5.11
N ASN A 13 -15.45 3.39 -5.26
CA ASN A 13 -16.57 3.90 -4.48
C ASN A 13 -16.30 3.83 -2.95
N LEU A 14 -15.07 4.16 -2.57
CA LEU A 14 -14.61 4.24 -1.19
C LEU A 14 -14.50 5.71 -0.74
N LYS A 15 -14.69 5.95 0.55
CA LYS A 15 -14.32 7.24 1.16
C LYS A 15 -12.80 7.30 1.32
N VAL A 16 -12.24 8.50 1.21
CA VAL A 16 -10.82 8.73 1.51
C VAL A 16 -10.59 8.50 3.01
N ALA A 17 -9.99 7.37 3.35
CA ALA A 17 -9.69 7.00 4.73
C ALA A 17 -8.49 6.05 4.77
N PHE A 18 -7.70 6.11 5.84
CA PHE A 18 -6.62 5.16 6.04
C PHE A 18 -7.14 3.76 6.32
N ILE A 19 -8.17 3.65 7.18
CA ILE A 19 -8.88 2.40 7.41
C ILE A 19 -9.89 2.22 6.27
N LEU A 20 -9.80 1.09 5.56
CA LEU A 20 -10.78 0.70 4.55
C LEU A 20 -11.10 -0.79 4.68
N ASP A 21 -12.25 -1.17 4.14
CA ASP A 21 -12.66 -2.56 4.02
C ASP A 21 -11.88 -3.22 2.87
N GLU A 22 -10.90 -4.06 3.23
CA GLU A 22 -10.04 -4.74 2.26
C GLU A 22 -10.80 -5.79 1.45
N ASP A 23 -11.79 -6.46 2.05
CA ASP A 23 -12.60 -7.45 1.35
C ASP A 23 -13.48 -6.79 0.28
N TYR A 24 -14.04 -5.62 0.60
CA TYR A 24 -14.77 -4.81 -0.36
C TYR A 24 -13.86 -4.28 -1.47
N LEU A 25 -12.65 -3.83 -1.14
CA LEU A 25 -11.65 -3.39 -2.14
C LEU A 25 -11.30 -4.55 -3.09
N ASP A 26 -10.99 -5.73 -2.55
CA ASP A 26 -10.61 -6.92 -3.32
C ASP A 26 -11.76 -7.39 -4.22
N LYS A 27 -13.01 -7.30 -3.74
CA LYS A 27 -14.21 -7.62 -4.53
C LYS A 27 -14.40 -6.62 -5.68
N THR A 28 -14.37 -5.32 -5.37
CA THR A 28 -14.59 -4.26 -6.36
C THR A 28 -13.49 -4.25 -7.42
N TRP A 29 -12.24 -4.52 -7.03
CA TRP A 29 -11.14 -4.73 -7.97
C TRP A 29 -11.41 -5.87 -8.94
N ARG A 30 -11.84 -7.04 -8.46
CA ARG A 30 -12.20 -8.18 -9.34
C ARG A 30 -13.30 -7.80 -10.32
N ASP A 31 -14.34 -7.12 -9.86
CA ASP A 31 -15.47 -6.70 -10.70
C ASP A 31 -15.02 -5.70 -11.79
N LEU A 32 -14.23 -4.69 -11.42
CA LEU A 32 -13.69 -3.69 -12.35
C LEU A 32 -12.70 -4.30 -13.35
N SER A 33 -11.79 -5.16 -12.89
CA SER A 33 -10.84 -5.86 -13.76
C SER A 33 -11.55 -6.75 -14.78
N ASN A 34 -12.61 -7.44 -14.38
CA ASN A 34 -13.41 -8.25 -15.29
C ASN A 34 -14.15 -7.41 -16.34
N LEU A 35 -14.56 -6.19 -16.01
CA LEU A 35 -15.20 -5.26 -16.96
C LEU A 35 -14.19 -4.63 -17.92
N ALA A 36 -13.01 -4.28 -17.41
CA ALA A 36 -11.97 -3.58 -18.16
C ALA A 36 -11.01 -4.51 -18.95
N HIS A 37 -11.15 -5.84 -18.82
CA HIS A 37 -10.20 -6.81 -19.37
C HIS A 37 -10.02 -6.64 -20.90
N PRO A 38 -8.77 -6.52 -21.41
CA PRO A 38 -8.48 -6.33 -22.83
C PRO A 38 -9.10 -7.37 -23.76
N ASP A 39 -9.22 -8.63 -23.31
CA ASP A 39 -9.85 -9.71 -24.09
C ASP A 39 -11.31 -9.41 -24.47
N ARG A 40 -12.02 -8.61 -23.68
CA ARG A 40 -13.39 -8.18 -24.00
C ARG A 40 -13.44 -7.20 -25.16
N TYR A 41 -12.31 -6.58 -25.50
CA TYR A 41 -12.19 -5.52 -26.50
C TYR A 41 -11.43 -5.96 -27.77
N VAL A 42 -11.00 -7.22 -27.88
CA VAL A 42 -10.24 -7.76 -29.03
C VAL A 42 -10.97 -7.57 -30.38
N GLY A 43 -12.30 -7.58 -30.38
CA GLY A 43 -13.14 -7.35 -31.56
C GLY A 43 -13.49 -5.88 -31.84
N PHE A 44 -13.07 -4.94 -30.99
CA PHE A 44 -13.40 -3.52 -31.08
C PHE A 44 -12.31 -2.73 -31.81
N SER A 45 -12.50 -1.41 -31.96
CA SER A 45 -11.52 -0.55 -32.61
C SER A 45 -10.19 -0.53 -31.85
N LYS A 46 -9.08 -0.19 -32.54
CA LYS A 46 -7.77 -0.02 -31.89
C LYS A 46 -7.79 1.03 -30.77
N VAL A 47 -8.65 2.04 -30.91
CA VAL A 47 -8.84 3.08 -29.89
C VAL A 47 -9.44 2.48 -28.62
N ASP A 48 -10.47 1.64 -28.78
CA ASP A 48 -11.14 0.99 -27.65
C ASP A 48 -10.24 -0.03 -26.95
N GLN A 49 -9.48 -0.82 -27.73
CA GLN A 49 -8.48 -1.75 -27.19
C GLN A 49 -7.43 -1.00 -26.35
N SER A 50 -6.89 0.10 -26.89
CA SER A 50 -5.91 0.93 -26.20
C SER A 50 -6.49 1.60 -24.94
N ALA A 51 -7.76 2.00 -24.99
CA ALA A 51 -8.46 2.55 -23.83
C ALA A 51 -8.66 1.51 -22.72
N SER A 52 -9.03 0.27 -23.07
CA SER A 52 -9.16 -0.85 -22.12
C SER A 52 -7.82 -1.15 -21.43
N VAL A 53 -6.71 -1.18 -22.17
CA VAL A 53 -5.37 -1.38 -21.59
C VAL A 53 -5.03 -0.28 -20.58
N ARG A 54 -5.25 1.00 -20.93
CA ARG A 54 -5.02 2.12 -20.00
C ARG A 54 -5.89 2.03 -18.76
N LEU A 55 -7.17 1.70 -18.92
CA LEU A 55 -8.11 1.55 -17.82
C LEU A 55 -7.70 0.41 -16.87
N MET A 56 -7.30 -0.74 -17.42
CA MET A 56 -6.82 -1.87 -16.62
C MET A 56 -5.56 -1.52 -15.83
N SER A 57 -4.61 -0.82 -16.45
CA SER A 57 -3.41 -0.33 -15.74
C SER A 57 -3.78 0.62 -14.60
N PHE A 58 -4.71 1.55 -14.82
CA PHE A 58 -5.17 2.49 -13.80
C PHE A 58 -5.87 1.78 -12.64
N ILE A 59 -6.75 0.81 -12.91
CA ILE A 59 -7.42 -0.01 -11.89
C ILE A 59 -6.40 -0.75 -11.03
N ASN A 60 -5.40 -1.37 -11.66
CA ASN A 60 -4.36 -2.10 -10.95
C ASN A 60 -3.50 -1.18 -10.09
N GLU A 61 -3.09 -0.03 -10.63
CA GLU A 61 -2.31 0.95 -9.88
C GLU A 61 -3.08 1.46 -8.66
N ALA A 62 -4.35 1.83 -8.85
CA ALA A 62 -5.22 2.26 -7.77
C ALA A 62 -5.37 1.16 -6.70
N TYR A 63 -5.62 -0.08 -7.11
CA TYR A 63 -5.70 -1.22 -6.20
C TYR A 63 -4.40 -1.44 -5.42
N TYR A 64 -3.24 -1.44 -6.07
CA TYR A 64 -1.97 -1.66 -5.38
C TYR A 64 -1.62 -0.54 -4.40
N ASN A 65 -1.97 0.70 -4.71
CA ASN A 65 -1.78 1.83 -3.81
C ASN A 65 -2.72 1.75 -2.61
N LEU A 66 -3.99 1.41 -2.83
CA LEU A 66 -4.96 1.30 -1.73
C LEU A 66 -4.77 0.01 -0.92
N ARG A 67 -4.34 -1.11 -1.49
CA ARG A 67 -4.20 -2.38 -0.75
C ARG A 67 -3.01 -2.38 0.21
N ASN A 68 -1.94 -1.66 -0.12
CA ASN A 68 -0.77 -1.53 0.74
C ASN A 68 -0.94 -0.35 1.70
N PRO A 69 -0.94 -0.54 3.03
CA PRO A 69 -1.22 0.53 3.98
C PRO A 69 -0.19 1.68 3.91
N ILE A 70 1.09 1.40 3.64
CA ILE A 70 2.12 2.44 3.53
C ILE A 70 1.88 3.31 2.28
N LYS A 71 1.59 2.67 1.14
CA LYS A 71 1.26 3.40 -0.10
C LYS A 71 -0.04 4.17 0.04
N ARG A 72 -1.04 3.60 0.71
CA ARG A 72 -2.32 4.24 1.02
C ARG A 72 -2.11 5.50 1.87
N ALA A 73 -1.33 5.41 2.94
CA ALA A 73 -0.98 6.56 3.78
C ALA A 73 -0.30 7.65 2.96
N ARG A 74 0.73 7.29 2.16
CA ARG A 74 1.40 8.24 1.28
C ARG A 74 0.42 8.92 0.32
N TYR A 75 -0.44 8.15 -0.34
CA TYR A 75 -1.42 8.69 -1.28
C TYR A 75 -2.41 9.64 -0.59
N ILE A 76 -2.86 9.34 0.63
CA ILE A 76 -3.69 10.25 1.42
C ILE A 76 -2.93 11.55 1.72
N CYS A 77 -1.65 11.49 2.08
CA CYS A 77 -0.82 12.68 2.27
C CYS A 77 -0.72 13.52 0.98
N GLU A 78 -0.44 12.88 -0.16
CA GLU A 78 -0.37 13.54 -1.47
C GLU A 78 -1.69 14.23 -1.84
N LEU A 79 -2.83 13.57 -1.58
CA LEU A 79 -4.15 14.18 -1.78
C LEU A 79 -4.37 15.44 -0.93
N ASN A 80 -3.71 15.54 0.22
CA ASN A 80 -3.75 16.71 1.10
C ASN A 80 -2.62 17.71 0.81
N GLY A 81 -1.84 17.52 -0.24
CA GLY A 81 -0.71 18.39 -0.60
C GLY A 81 0.50 18.25 0.33
N ILE A 82 0.59 17.16 1.10
CA ILE A 82 1.71 16.86 1.98
C ILE A 82 2.71 16.01 1.19
N ASP A 83 3.92 16.54 1.03
CA ASP A 83 5.03 15.80 0.43
C ASP A 83 5.62 14.83 1.46
N PHE A 84 5.36 13.53 1.26
CA PHE A 84 5.80 12.48 2.15
C PHE A 84 7.31 12.22 2.07
N ASP A 85 7.93 12.43 0.90
CA ASP A 85 9.35 12.10 0.71
C ASP A 85 10.27 13.21 1.24
N ASN A 86 9.72 14.42 1.44
CA ASN A 86 10.40 15.55 2.09
C ASN A 86 10.05 15.69 3.59
N ALA A 87 9.29 14.76 4.17
CA ALA A 87 9.01 14.79 5.61
C ALA A 87 10.31 14.47 6.40
N ASP A 88 10.63 15.27 7.42
CA ASP A 88 11.81 15.20 8.29
C ASP A 88 11.90 13.91 9.17
N SER A 89 11.35 12.77 8.71
CA SER A 89 11.24 11.51 9.44
C SER A 89 12.58 10.88 9.84
N PHE A 90 13.72 11.35 9.32
CA PHE A 90 15.06 10.85 9.68
C PHE A 90 15.66 11.53 10.92
N ASN A 91 14.98 12.49 11.56
CA ASN A 91 15.52 13.20 12.73
C ASN A 91 15.16 12.56 14.09
N ASP A 92 14.47 11.42 14.12
CA ASP A 92 14.20 10.70 15.37
C ASP A 92 15.40 9.81 15.75
N SER A 93 16.25 10.31 16.65
CA SER A 93 17.43 9.61 17.14
C SER A 93 17.09 8.27 17.81
N ASN A 94 15.94 8.15 18.47
CA ASN A 94 15.56 6.90 19.13
C ASN A 94 15.18 5.83 18.10
N PHE A 95 14.45 6.22 17.06
CA PHE A 95 14.13 5.32 15.95
C PHE A 95 15.39 4.83 15.22
N LEU A 96 16.34 5.73 14.97
CA LEU A 96 17.61 5.37 14.33
C LEU A 96 18.42 4.38 15.16
N LEU A 97 18.54 4.61 16.47
CA LEU A 97 19.24 3.69 17.38
C LEU A 97 18.60 2.30 17.35
N GLU A 98 17.28 2.23 17.43
CA GLU A 98 16.55 0.98 17.36
C GLU A 98 16.76 0.26 16.01
N GLN A 99 16.80 0.98 14.90
CA GLN A 99 17.12 0.39 13.59
C GLN A 99 18.54 -0.19 13.54
N MET A 100 19.51 0.44 14.20
CA MET A 100 20.88 -0.07 14.30
C MET A 100 20.92 -1.36 15.13
N GLU A 101 20.31 -1.37 16.30
CA GLU A 101 20.25 -2.55 17.17
C GLU A 101 19.60 -3.77 16.48
N LEU A 102 18.51 -3.54 15.74
CA LEU A 102 17.85 -4.59 14.96
C LEU A 102 18.77 -5.16 13.87
N ARG A 103 19.60 -4.34 13.22
CA ARG A 103 20.55 -4.78 12.20
C ARG A 103 21.70 -5.58 12.80
N ASP A 104 22.21 -5.16 13.96
CA ASP A 104 23.28 -5.87 14.66
C ASP A 104 22.80 -7.24 15.14
N LEU A 105 21.58 -7.31 15.70
CA LEU A 105 20.96 -8.56 16.12
C LEU A 105 20.76 -9.51 14.93
N LEU A 106 20.25 -9.02 13.80
CA LEU A 106 20.11 -9.82 12.58
C LEU A 106 21.46 -10.35 12.09
N THR A 107 22.50 -9.53 12.12
CA THR A 107 23.86 -9.92 11.71
C THR A 107 24.37 -11.08 12.57
N ASN A 108 24.24 -10.96 13.90
CA ASN A 108 24.63 -12.01 14.84
C ASN A 108 23.86 -13.33 14.59
N ILE A 109 22.55 -13.27 14.33
CA ILE A 109 21.73 -14.45 14.01
C ILE A 109 22.23 -15.15 12.75
N ILE A 110 22.52 -14.38 11.69
CA ILE A 110 23.01 -14.89 10.40
C ILE A 110 24.38 -15.55 10.58
N GLU A 111 25.30 -14.91 11.30
CA GLU A 111 26.64 -15.44 11.58
C GLU A 111 26.58 -16.77 12.33
N GLN A 112 25.68 -16.88 13.30
CA GLN A 112 25.45 -18.10 14.07
C GLN A 112 24.64 -19.16 13.30
N ARG A 113 24.10 -18.82 12.12
CA ARG A 113 23.19 -19.66 11.32
C ARG A 113 22.02 -20.20 12.15
N ASN A 114 21.53 -19.40 13.09
CA ASN A 114 20.49 -19.82 14.02
C ASN A 114 19.10 -19.56 13.43
N ILE A 115 18.54 -20.59 12.81
CA ILE A 115 17.23 -20.52 12.14
C ILE A 115 16.09 -20.26 13.14
N GLU A 116 16.15 -20.85 14.33
CA GLU A 116 15.12 -20.66 15.36
C GLU A 116 15.10 -19.21 15.86
N ALA A 117 16.27 -18.61 16.08
CA ALA A 117 16.37 -17.20 16.42
C ALA A 117 15.88 -16.29 15.29
N LEU A 118 16.13 -16.66 14.02
CA LEU A 118 15.61 -15.92 12.88
C LEU A 118 14.08 -15.94 12.82
N ASP A 119 13.45 -17.09 13.09
CA ASP A 119 12.00 -17.21 13.11
C ASP A 119 11.37 -16.36 14.22
N ILE A 120 12.00 -16.32 15.40
CA ILE A 120 11.56 -15.46 16.51
C ILE A 120 11.69 -13.98 16.11
N PHE A 121 12.85 -13.57 15.57
CA PHE A 121 13.10 -12.20 15.13
C PHE A 121 12.08 -11.73 14.07
N ILE A 122 11.75 -12.58 13.09
CA ILE A 122 10.74 -12.27 12.08
C ILE A 122 9.37 -12.05 12.73
N LYS A 123 8.96 -12.90 13.68
CA LYS A 123 7.69 -12.75 14.40
C LYS A 123 7.63 -11.46 15.20
N GLU A 124 8.71 -11.08 15.88
CA GLU A 124 8.78 -9.82 16.63
C GLU A 124 8.61 -8.60 15.70
N LEU A 125 9.32 -8.59 14.57
CA LEU A 125 9.16 -7.52 13.57
C LEU A 125 7.76 -7.45 12.98
N GLN A 126 7.13 -8.60 12.71
CA GLN A 126 5.76 -8.68 12.24
C GLN A 126 4.77 -8.12 13.28
N ASN A 127 4.93 -8.49 14.56
CA ASN A 127 4.09 -7.98 15.65
C ASN A 127 4.24 -6.47 15.81
N LYS A 128 5.48 -5.97 15.75
CA LYS A 128 5.74 -4.53 15.82
C LYS A 128 5.12 -3.77 14.65
N LYS A 129 5.20 -4.31 13.43
CA LYS A 129 4.52 -3.77 12.25
C LYS A 129 3.01 -3.72 12.45
N ILE A 130 2.40 -4.81 12.92
CA ILE A 130 0.95 -4.88 13.18
C ILE A 130 0.56 -3.86 14.24
N PHE A 131 1.33 -3.74 15.32
CA PHE A 131 1.09 -2.77 16.37
C PHE A 131 1.06 -1.33 15.82
N VAL A 132 2.05 -0.95 15.01
CA VAL A 132 2.10 0.38 14.38
C VAL A 132 0.89 0.61 13.47
N LEU A 133 0.53 -0.38 12.64
CA LEU A 133 -0.61 -0.26 11.73
C LEU A 133 -1.97 -0.17 12.47
N ASN A 134 -2.10 -0.87 13.59
CA ASN A 134 -3.32 -0.86 14.41
C ASN A 134 -3.40 0.35 15.33
N TYR A 135 -2.28 0.95 15.75
CA TYR A 135 -2.28 2.15 16.57
C TYR A 135 -3.08 3.30 15.93
N TYR A 136 -2.98 3.43 14.61
CA TYR A 136 -3.73 4.40 13.83
C TYR A 136 -5.18 3.99 13.52
N GLN A 137 -5.66 2.83 13.99
CA GLN A 137 -7.08 2.49 13.90
C GLN A 137 -7.94 3.24 14.94
N PHE A 138 -7.31 3.85 15.94
CA PHE A 138 -7.98 4.52 17.07
C PHE A 138 -8.04 6.05 16.95
N PHE A 139 -7.58 6.61 15.84
CA PHE A 139 -7.67 8.04 15.50
C PHE A 139 -8.51 8.22 14.24
#